data_AF-A0A085FYZ1-F1
#
_entry.id   AF-A0A085FYZ1-F1
#
_cell.length_a   1.000
_cell.length_b   1.000
_cell.length_c   1.000
_cell.angle_alpha   90.00
_cell.angle_beta   90.00
_cell.angle_gamma   90.00
#
_symmetry.space_group_name_H-M   'P 1'
#
loop_
_entity.id
_entity.type
_entity.pdbx_description
1 polymer ?
#
loop_
_entity_poly.entity_id
_entity_poly.type
_entity_poly.pdbx_seq_one_letter_code
_entity_poly.pdbx_strand_id
1 'polypeptide(L)'
;MRSWINEAVEAANADGVYFSVPVTPHTFRHSYAMHMLYAGIPLKVLQSLMGHRSNSSTEVYTKVFALDVAAQHRVQFQMSAAEAVAMLKAVNINN
;
A
#
# COMPACT_ATOMS: atom_id res chain seq x y z
N MET A 1 10.75 4.24 -22.44
CA MET A 1 10.74 4.56 -20.99
C MET A 1 12.13 5.07 -20.65
N ARG A 2 12.27 6.22 -19.98
CA ARG A 2 13.55 6.96 -19.95
C ARG A 2 14.66 6.14 -19.25
N SER A 3 15.78 5.96 -19.95
CA SER A 3 16.96 5.14 -19.56
C SER A 3 17.58 5.50 -18.21
N TRP A 4 17.40 6.75 -17.76
CA TRP A 4 18.04 7.28 -16.57
C TRP A 4 17.74 6.52 -15.27
N ILE A 5 16.58 5.86 -15.13
CA ILE A 5 16.26 5.11 -13.90
C ILE A 5 17.22 3.92 -13.76
N ASN A 6 17.50 3.22 -14.87
CA ASN A 6 18.42 2.10 -14.86
C ASN A 6 19.84 2.59 -14.59
N GLU A 7 20.27 3.67 -15.24
CA GLU A 7 21.57 4.30 -15.01
C GLU A 7 21.75 4.73 -13.54
N ALA A 8 20.72 5.29 -12.92
CA ALA A 8 20.76 5.68 -11.50
C ALA A 8 20.83 4.46 -10.57
N VAL A 9 20.13 3.38 -10.90
CA VAL A 9 20.21 2.11 -10.13
C VAL A 9 21.59 1.48 -10.27
N GLU A 10 22.18 1.50 -11.46
CA GLU A 10 23.54 1.02 -11.71
C GLU A 10 24.58 1.84 -10.94
N ALA A 11 24.46 3.17 -10.93
CA ALA A 11 25.32 4.04 -10.14
C ALA A 11 25.20 3.74 -8.63
N ALA A 12 23.97 3.61 -8.11
CA ALA A 12 23.74 3.26 -6.71
C ALA A 12 24.37 1.91 -6.35
N ASN A 13 24.27 0.91 -7.23
CA ASN A 13 24.90 -0.39 -7.03
C ASN A 13 26.43 -0.29 -7.00
N ALA A 14 27.04 0.57 -7.82
CA ALA A 14 28.48 0.82 -7.81
C ALA A 14 28.94 1.47 -6.49
N ASP A 15 28.09 2.28 -5.87
CA ASP A 15 28.31 2.88 -4.54
C ASP A 15 27.97 1.91 -3.38
N GLY A 16 27.60 0.65 -3.68
CA GLY A 16 27.26 -0.37 -2.69
C GLY A 16 25.85 -0.24 -2.08
N VAL A 17 24.96 0.53 -2.71
CA VAL A 17 23.56 0.70 -2.29
C VAL A 17 22.66 -0.19 -3.13
N TYR A 18 21.92 -1.08 -2.47
CA TYR A 18 21.03 -2.05 -3.12
C TYR A 18 19.57 -1.82 -2.74
N PHE A 19 18.68 -1.98 -3.71
CA PHE A 19 17.23 -1.92 -3.51
C PHE A 19 16.64 -3.32 -3.41
N SER A 20 15.75 -3.54 -2.44
CA SER A 20 15.04 -4.81 -2.24
C SER A 20 13.93 -5.07 -3.28
N VAL A 21 13.54 -4.04 -4.03
CA VAL A 21 12.52 -4.10 -5.07
C VAL A 21 12.99 -3.36 -6.32
N PRO A 22 12.51 -3.74 -7.52
CA PRO A 22 12.80 -2.98 -8.74
C PRO A 22 12.36 -1.52 -8.63
N VAL A 23 13.25 -0.60 -8.98
CA VAL A 23 12.94 0.83 -9.06
C VAL A 23 12.34 1.11 -10.43
N THR A 24 11.06 1.47 -10.45
CA THR A 24 10.30 1.76 -11.68
C THR A 24 9.51 3.05 -11.51
N PRO A 25 8.99 3.68 -12.59
CA PRO A 25 8.06 4.80 -12.46
C PRO A 25 6.86 4.51 -11.55
N HIS A 26 6.39 3.27 -11.52
CA HIS A 26 5.31 2.86 -10.63
C HIS A 26 5.73 2.81 -9.17
N THR A 27 6.96 2.43 -8.85
CA THR A 27 7.52 2.46 -7.48
C THR A 27 7.39 3.86 -6.88
N PHE A 28 7.78 4.91 -7.62
CA PHE A 28 7.63 6.30 -7.17
C PHE A 28 6.16 6.71 -7.00
N ARG A 29 5.27 6.27 -7.91
CA ARG A 29 3.83 6.52 -7.82
C ARG A 29 3.23 5.89 -6.55
N HIS A 30 3.67 4.68 -6.19
CA HIS A 30 3.24 4.00 -4.97
C HIS A 30 3.75 4.73 -3.73
N SER A 31 5.03 5.13 -3.70
CA SER A 31 5.60 5.92 -2.61
C SER A 31 4.84 7.23 -2.41
N TYR A 32 4.56 7.97 -3.48
CA TYR A 32 3.77 9.20 -3.43
C TYR A 32 2.39 8.97 -2.80
N ALA A 33 1.66 7.94 -3.26
CA ALA A 33 0.33 7.65 -2.74
C ALA A 33 0.34 7.31 -1.25
N MET A 34 1.29 6.48 -0.81
CA MET A 34 1.43 6.13 0.62
C MET A 34 1.81 7.34 1.46
N HIS A 35 2.74 8.19 1.02
CA HIS A 35 3.10 9.42 1.73
C HIS A 35 1.90 10.36 1.91
N MET A 36 1.07 10.53 0.88
CA MET A 36 -0.15 11.34 0.98
C MET A 36 -1.16 10.74 1.97
N LEU A 37 -1.34 9.42 1.99
CA LEU A 37 -2.22 8.77 2.96
C LEU A 37 -1.71 8.91 4.40
N TYR A 38 -0.42 8.73 4.65
CA TYR A 38 0.17 8.95 5.97
C TYR A 38 0.06 10.41 6.42
N ALA A 39 0.08 11.36 5.49
CA ALA A 39 -0.18 12.77 5.77
C ALA A 39 -1.67 13.09 6.03
N GLY A 40 -2.56 12.09 6.02
CA GLY A 40 -3.99 12.24 6.28
C GLY A 40 -4.79 12.79 5.10
N ILE A 41 -4.23 12.76 3.88
CA ILE A 41 -4.96 13.22 2.69
C ILE A 41 -6.15 12.27 2.42
N PRO A 42 -7.37 12.80 2.27
CA PRO A 42 -8.54 11.97 2.00
C PRO A 42 -8.40 11.20 0.68
N LEU A 43 -8.89 9.95 0.67
CA LEU A 43 -8.75 9.04 -0.47
C LEU A 43 -9.29 9.61 -1.79
N LYS A 44 -10.41 10.34 -1.76
CA LYS A 44 -10.99 10.99 -2.95
C LYS A 44 -10.09 12.08 -3.53
N VAL A 45 -9.39 12.82 -2.67
CA VAL A 45 -8.44 13.86 -3.07
C VAL A 45 -7.22 13.18 -3.70
N LEU A 46 -6.67 12.17 -3.03
CA LEU A 46 -5.56 11.38 -3.57
C LEU A 46 -5.90 10.76 -4.93
N GLN A 47 -7.10 10.21 -5.09
CA GLN A 47 -7.57 9.64 -6.35
C GLN A 47 -7.55 10.67 -7.49
N SER A 48 -8.02 11.90 -7.22
CA SER A 48 -7.95 13.00 -8.21
C SER A 48 -6.51 13.36 -8.55
N LEU A 49 -5.63 13.48 -7.55
CA LEU A 49 -4.21 13.78 -7.75
C LEU A 49 -3.49 12.72 -8.59
N MET A 50 -3.91 11.46 -8.48
CA MET A 50 -3.36 10.36 -9.26
C MET A 50 -4.00 10.23 -10.65
N GLY A 51 -5.10 10.91 -10.93
CA GLY A 51 -5.84 10.80 -12.20
C GLY A 51 -6.49 9.43 -12.41
N HIS A 52 -6.84 8.71 -11.33
CA HIS A 52 -7.48 7.40 -11.42
C HIS A 52 -8.97 7.53 -11.77
N ARG A 53 -9.37 7.02 -12.95
CA ARG A 53 -10.78 6.97 -13.38
C ARG A 53 -11.62 5.94 -12.63
N SER A 54 -11.01 4.94 -12.01
CA SER A 54 -11.68 3.94 -11.17
C SER A 54 -11.09 3.89 -9.77
N ASN A 55 -11.92 3.58 -8.77
CA ASN A 55 -11.50 3.51 -7.36
C ASN A 55 -10.60 2.29 -7.07
N SER A 56 -10.72 1.24 -7.88
CA SER A 56 -10.03 -0.05 -7.66
C SER A 56 -8.51 0.06 -7.54
N SER A 57 -7.88 0.97 -8.29
CA SER A 57 -6.43 1.20 -8.25
C SER A 57 -5.97 2.05 -7.06
N THR A 58 -6.90 2.74 -6.39
CA THR A 58 -6.62 3.57 -5.21
C THR A 58 -6.92 2.82 -3.91
N GLU A 59 -7.91 1.92 -3.91
CA GLU A 59 -8.29 1.09 -2.77
C GLU A 59 -7.16 0.21 -2.24
N VAL A 60 -6.21 -0.18 -3.09
CA VAL A 60 -5.06 -1.00 -2.67
C VAL A 60 -4.24 -0.29 -1.60
N TYR A 61 -4.10 1.04 -1.67
CA TYR A 61 -3.33 1.81 -0.69
C TYR A 61 -4.05 1.95 0.64
N THR A 62 -5.38 2.08 0.62
CA THR A 62 -6.19 2.14 1.85
C THR A 62 -6.11 0.84 2.63
N LYS A 63 -6.11 -0.31 1.95
CA LYS A 63 -5.95 -1.63 2.59
C LYS A 63 -4.60 -1.74 3.29
N VAL A 64 -3.52 -1.31 2.63
CA VAL A 64 -2.16 -1.32 3.20
C VAL A 64 -2.06 -0.35 4.38
N PHE A 65 -2.59 0.87 4.24
CA PHE A 65 -2.60 1.85 5.33
C PHE A 65 -3.38 1.37 6.55
N ALA A 66 -4.55 0.74 6.36
CA ALA A 66 -5.34 0.20 7.46
C ALA A 66 -4.59 -0.91 8.23
N LEU A 67 -3.84 -1.77 7.53
CA LEU A 67 -3.00 -2.78 8.16
C LEU A 67 -1.86 -2.15 8.98
N ASP A 68 -1.20 -1.12 8.44
CA ASP A 68 -0.10 -0.45 9.12
C ASP A 68 -0.58 0.30 10.38
N VAL A 69 -1.67 1.06 10.27
CA VAL A 69 -2.31 1.74 11.41
C VAL A 69 -2.74 0.72 12.48
N ALA A 70 -3.33 -0.41 12.10
CA ALA A 70 -3.72 -1.44 13.05
C ALA A 70 -2.52 -2.03 13.81
N ALA A 71 -1.40 -2.23 13.11
CA ALA A 71 -0.15 -2.71 13.70
C ALA A 71 0.47 -1.67 14.65
N GLN A 72 0.55 -0.40 14.24
CA GLN A 72 1.12 0.69 15.02
C GLN A 72 0.31 0.99 16.29
N HIS A 73 -1.01 1.01 16.18
CA HIS A 73 -1.89 1.31 17.31
C HIS A 73 -2.17 0.12 18.22
N ARG A 74 -1.51 -1.04 18.00
CA ARG A 74 -1.77 -2.31 18.68
C ARG A 74 -3.27 -2.54 18.86
N VAL A 75 -4.03 -2.41 17.77
CA VAL A 75 -5.48 -2.57 17.84
C VAL A 75 -5.76 -3.94 18.42
N GLN A 76 -6.21 -3.96 19.68
CA GLN A 76 -6.61 -5.19 20.34
C GLN A 76 -7.99 -5.51 19.80
N PHE A 77 -8.02 -6.50 18.91
CA PHE A 77 -9.28 -7.12 18.56
C PHE A 77 -9.85 -7.75 19.83
N GLN A 78 -11.09 -7.38 20.19
CA GLN A 78 -11.77 -7.96 21.34
C GLN A 78 -12.02 -9.47 21.17
N MET A 79 -11.99 -9.95 19.92
CA MET A 79 -12.14 -11.36 19.56
C MET A 79 -10.80 -11.97 19.15
N SER A 80 -10.61 -13.24 19.50
CA SER A 80 -9.45 -14.01 19.05
C SER A 80 -9.53 -14.31 17.55
N ALA A 81 -8.38 -14.58 16.93
CA ALA A 81 -8.32 -14.95 15.52
C ALA A 81 -9.15 -16.22 15.20
N ALA A 82 -9.21 -17.17 16.13
CA ALA A 82 -10.00 -18.39 15.98
C ALA A 82 -11.51 -18.10 15.93
N GLU A 83 -12.00 -17.22 16.81
CA GLU A 83 -13.40 -16.79 16.83
C GLU A 83 -13.77 -15.99 15.58
N ALA A 84 -12.89 -15.10 15.12
CA ALA A 84 -13.10 -14.35 13.87
C ALA A 84 -13.22 -15.28 12.65
N VAL A 85 -12.36 -16.30 12.56
CA VAL A 85 -12.41 -17.31 11.49
C VAL A 85 -13.69 -18.15 11.57
N ALA A 86 -14.13 -18.52 12.77
CA ALA A 86 -15.38 -19.26 12.97
C ALA A 86 -16.60 -18.44 12.52
N MET A 87 -16.65 -17.14 12.86
CA MET A 87 -17.70 -16.23 12.39
C MET A 87 -17.72 -16.11 10.87
N LEU A 88 -16.57 -15.89 10.22
CA LEU A 88 -16.50 -15.78 8.76
C LEU A 88 -16.97 -17.05 8.06
N LYS A 89 -16.63 -18.22 8.60
CA LYS A 89 -17.13 -19.51 8.08
C LYS A 89 -18.64 -19.65 8.28
N ALA A 90 -19.17 -19.27 9.44
CA ALA A 90 -20.60 -19.33 9.71
C ALA A 90 -21.42 -18.39 8.80
N VAL A 91 -20.89 -17.20 8.48
CA VAL A 91 -21.52 -16.26 7.53
C VAL A 91 -21.57 -16.84 6.12
N ASN A 92 -20.52 -17.57 5.70
CA ASN A 92 -20.44 -18.16 4.36
C ASN A 92 -21.23 -19.47 4.19
N ILE A 93 -21.77 -20.03 5.28
CA ILE A 93 -22.61 -21.25 5.29
C ILE A 93 -24.10 -20.90 5.18
N ASN A 94 -24.48 -19.64 5.46
CA ASN A 94 -25.87 -19.18 5.46
C ASN A 94 -26.29 -18.47 4.16
N ASN A 95 -25.53 -18.65 3.07
CA ASN A 95 -25.78 -18.08 1.74
C ASN A 95 -25.59 -19.16 0.67
#